data_AF-A0A126Z8S8-F1
#
_entry.id   AF-A0A126Z8S8-F1
#
_cell.length_a   1.000
_cell.length_b   1.000
_cell.length_c   1.000
_cell.angle_alpha   90.00
_cell.angle_beta   90.00
_cell.angle_gamma   90.00
#
_symmetry.space_group_name_H-M   'P 1'
#
loop_
_entity.id
_entity.type
_entity.pdbx_description
1 polymer ?
#
loop_
_entity_poly.entity_id
_entity_poly.type
_entity_poly.pdbx_seq_one_letter_code
_entity_poly.pdbx_strand_id
1 'polypeptide(L)'
;MTTHLPPSERFAFVYRGCSMVCTAEFVGRAAYRPVVIYRFGLPELGATTVPVIDTSCTTISAAILRGQQTAMLWINERTRHLNWWF
;
A
#
# COMPACT_ATOMS: atom_id res chain seq x y z
N MET A 1 -24.46 0.37 19.21
CA MET A 1 -23.90 1.41 18.32
C MET A 1 -23.03 0.71 17.30
N THR A 2 -23.59 0.47 16.11
CA THR A 2 -22.88 -0.19 15.01
C THR A 2 -22.04 0.87 14.33
N THR A 3 -20.73 0.89 14.57
CA THR A 3 -19.80 1.74 13.84
C THR A 3 -19.82 1.30 12.39
N HIS A 4 -20.57 2.02 11.54
CA HIS A 4 -20.36 2.02 10.11
C HIS A 4 -18.93 2.49 9.86
N LEU A 5 -17.99 1.54 9.77
CA LEU A 5 -16.68 1.81 9.20
C LEU A 5 -16.94 2.35 7.80
N PRO A 6 -16.45 3.56 7.44
CA PRO A 6 -16.55 4.01 6.07
C PRO A 6 -15.91 2.94 5.18
N PRO A 7 -16.48 2.65 3.99
CA PRO A 7 -15.87 1.70 3.07
C PRO A 7 -14.43 2.14 2.85
N SER A 8 -13.48 1.33 3.33
CA SER A 8 -12.07 1.62 3.19
C SER A 8 -11.78 1.72 1.70
N GLU A 9 -11.59 2.96 1.23
CA GLU A 9 -11.36 3.23 -0.18
C GLU A 9 -10.13 2.43 -0.62
N ARG A 10 -10.33 1.56 -1.61
CA ARG A 10 -9.31 0.64 -2.10
C ARG A 10 -8.80 1.15 -3.44
N PHE A 11 -7.50 1.37 -3.52
CA PHE A 11 -6.82 1.76 -4.74
C PHE A 11 -5.87 0.65 -5.19
N ALA A 12 -6.17 0.03 -6.32
CA ALA A 12 -5.31 -0.99 -6.91
C ALA A 12 -4.47 -0.38 -8.03
N PHE A 13 -3.19 -0.74 -8.10
CA PHE A 13 -2.31 -0.31 -9.18
C PHE A 13 -1.24 -1.35 -9.49
N VAL A 14 -0.57 -1.17 -10.63
CA VAL A 14 0.56 -2.01 -11.07
C VAL A 14 1.80 -1.13 -11.19
N TYR A 15 2.93 -1.60 -10.68
CA TYR A 15 4.22 -0.92 -10.77
C TYR A 15 5.33 -1.95 -11.01
N ARG A 16 6.12 -1.78 -12.08
CA ARG A 16 7.16 -2.74 -12.51
C ARG A 16 6.65 -4.20 -12.58
N GLY A 17 5.48 -4.40 -13.17
CA GLY A 17 4.82 -5.71 -13.27
C GLY A 17 4.23 -6.24 -11.95
N CYS A 18 4.36 -5.50 -10.84
CA CYS A 18 3.87 -5.91 -9.52
C CYS A 18 2.50 -5.30 -9.23
N SER A 19 1.51 -6.13 -8.90
CA SER A 19 0.16 -5.70 -8.53
C SER A 19 0.05 -5.45 -7.03
N MET A 20 -0.47 -4.27 -6.67
CA MET A 20 -0.59 -3.83 -5.29
C MET A 20 -1.96 -3.19 -5.03
N VAL A 21 -2.42 -3.30 -3.80
CA VAL A 21 -3.67 -2.68 -3.32
C VAL A 21 -3.35 -1.84 -2.09
N CYS A 22 -3.64 -0.55 -2.17
CA CYS A 22 -3.57 0.37 -1.06
C CYS A 22 -4.97 0.62 -0.50
N THR A 23 -5.07 0.64 0.82
CA THR A 23 -6.29 1.00 1.54
C THR A 23 -5.95 1.96 2.67
N ALA A 24 -6.90 2.81 3.04
CA ALA A 24 -6.81 3.61 4.24
C ALA A 24 -7.63 2.93 5.34
N GLU A 25 -6.98 2.59 6.45
CA GLU A 25 -7.67 2.04 7.62
C GLU A 25 -7.83 3.10 8.69
N PHE A 26 -9.05 3.28 9.18
CA PHE A 26 -9.33 4.26 10.23
C PHE A 26 -8.78 3.79 11.57
N VAL A 27 -7.93 4.61 12.21
CA VAL A 27 -7.27 4.28 13.49
C VAL A 27 -7.83 5.07 14.68
N GLY A 28 -8.92 5.83 14.48
CA GLY A 28 -9.48 6.72 15.49
C GLY A 28 -8.91 8.15 15.41
N ARG A 29 -9.48 9.07 16.20
CA ARG A 29 -9.05 10.49 16.29
C ARG A 29 -8.94 11.21 14.93
N ALA A 30 -9.87 10.93 14.00
CA ALA A 30 -9.84 11.48 12.64
C ALA A 30 -8.54 11.16 11.86
N ALA A 31 -7.88 10.05 12.20
CA ALA A 31 -6.66 9.60 11.54
C ALA A 31 -6.86 8.28 10.81
N TYR A 32 -6.08 8.11 9.74
CA TYR A 32 -6.06 6.96 8.86
C TYR A 32 -4.64 6.42 8.76
N ARG A 33 -4.47 5.11 8.83
CA ARG A 33 -3.19 4.45 8.53
C ARG A 33 -3.18 3.90 7.11
N PRO A 34 -2.07 4.06 6.37
CA PRO A 34 -1.87 3.37 5.10
C PRO A 34 -1.75 1.86 5.34
N VAL A 35 -2.49 1.07 4.57
CA VAL A 35 -2.34 -0.39 4.51
C VAL A 35 -2.07 -0.78 3.06
N VAL A 36 -1.02 -1.55 2.84
CA VAL A 36 -0.56 -1.92 1.50
C VAL A 36 -0.44 -3.42 1.41
N ILE A 37 -1.13 -4.01 0.44
CA ILE A 37 -1.08 -5.43 0.14
C ILE A 37 -0.44 -5.60 -1.22
N TYR A 38 0.72 -6.25 -1.26
CA TYR A 38 1.29 -6.78 -2.49
C TYR A 38 0.57 -8.08 -2.86
N ARG A 39 0.17 -8.22 -4.11
CA ARG A 39 -0.56 -9.40 -4.60
C ARG A 39 0.34 -10.39 -5.34
N PHE A 40 1.06 -9.92 -6.37
CA PHE A 40 1.92 -10.74 -7.23
C PHE A 40 2.83 -9.87 -8.11
N GLY A 41 3.83 -10.47 -8.77
CA GLY A 41 4.70 -9.86 -9.79
C GLY A 41 6.21 -10.05 -9.59
N LEU A 42 6.65 -10.35 -8.38
CA LEU A 42 8.01 -10.79 -8.06
C LEU A 42 8.09 -12.33 -8.06
N PRO A 43 9.18 -12.90 -8.59
CA PRO A 43 9.41 -14.34 -8.54
C PRO A 43 9.50 -14.81 -7.09
N GLU A 44 8.93 -15.98 -6.80
CA GLU A 44 8.98 -16.66 -5.50
C GLU A 44 8.33 -15.90 -4.32
N LEU A 45 7.70 -14.75 -4.57
CA LEU A 45 7.02 -13.96 -3.55
C LEU A 45 5.50 -13.98 -3.74
N GLY A 46 4.82 -14.66 -2.82
CA GLY A 46 3.36 -14.66 -2.72
C GLY A 46 2.79 -13.35 -2.17
N ALA A 47 1.47 -13.26 -2.15
CA ALA A 47 0.77 -12.10 -1.61
C ALA A 47 1.17 -11.84 -0.16
N THR A 48 1.52 -10.60 0.16
CA THR A 48 1.99 -10.21 1.49
C THR A 48 1.65 -8.76 1.82
N THR A 49 1.64 -8.45 3.11
CA THR A 49 1.46 -7.07 3.57
C THR A 49 2.80 -6.36 3.49
N VAL A 50 2.83 -5.20 2.82
CA VAL A 50 4.02 -4.37 2.77
C VAL A 50 4.12 -3.62 4.09
N PRO A 51 5.26 -3.70 4.80
CA PRO A 51 5.44 -2.97 6.05
C PRO A 51 5.41 -1.47 5.77
N VAL A 52 4.52 -0.75 6.44
CA VAL A 52 4.44 0.71 6.39
C VAL A 52 4.89 1.25 7.73
N ILE A 53 5.94 2.07 7.72
CA ILE A 53 6.45 2.72 8.93
C ILE A 53 5.52 3.89 9.25
N ASP A 54 5.00 3.84 10.47
CA ASP A 54 3.93 4.63 11.07
C ASP A 54 3.82 6.08 10.57
N THR A 55 2.74 6.38 9.84
CA THR A 55 2.36 7.74 9.44
C THR A 55 0.85 7.86 9.43
N SER A 56 0.27 8.13 10.59
CA SER A 56 -1.13 8.52 10.71
C SER A 56 -1.40 9.75 9.82
N CYS A 57 -2.28 9.60 8.84
CA CYS A 57 -2.72 10.65 7.93
C CYS A 57 -4.06 11.20 8.39
N THR A 58 -4.31 12.49 8.17
CA THR A 58 -5.60 13.13 8.50
C THR A 58 -6.69 12.88 7.47
N THR A 59 -6.34 12.37 6.27
CA THR A 59 -7.28 12.08 5.19
C THR A 59 -7.05 10.70 4.57
N ILE A 60 -8.12 10.13 4.00
CA ILE A 60 -8.10 8.85 3.27
C ILE A 60 -7.13 8.94 2.08
N SER A 61 -7.24 9.99 1.27
CA SER A 61 -6.40 10.16 0.07
C SER A 61 -4.92 10.29 0.41
N ALA A 62 -4.58 10.96 1.52
CA ALA A 62 -3.19 11.03 1.98
C ALA A 62 -2.67 9.65 2.40
N ALA A 63 -3.47 8.86 3.13
CA ALA A 63 -3.10 7.49 3.49
C ALA A 63 -2.92 6.61 2.24
N ILE A 64 -3.80 6.71 1.24
CA ILE A 64 -3.65 5.97 -0.02
C ILE A 64 -2.39 6.38 -0.76
N LEU A 65 -2.11 7.68 -0.92
CA LEU A 65 -0.91 8.19 -1.60
C LEU A 65 0.37 7.72 -0.90
N ARG A 66 0.40 7.78 0.44
CA ARG A 66 1.51 7.24 1.23
C ARG A 66 1.68 5.74 1.01
N GLY A 67 0.57 5.00 1.01
CA GLY A 67 0.58 3.58 0.68
C GLY A 67 1.22 3.31 -0.68
N GLN A 68 0.85 4.07 -1.71
CA GLN A 68 1.45 3.93 -3.05
C GLN A 68 2.96 4.18 -3.03
N GLN A 69 3.40 5.28 -2.40
CA GLN A 69 4.83 5.62 -2.28
C GLN A 69 5.62 4.52 -1.56
N THR A 70 5.10 4.01 -0.44
CA THR A 70 5.73 2.91 0.31
C THR A 70 5.83 1.65 -0.54
N ALA A 71 4.75 1.31 -1.27
CA ALA A 71 4.74 0.14 -2.12
C ALA A 71 5.79 0.25 -3.25
N MET A 72 5.89 1.41 -3.90
CA MET A 72 6.90 1.68 -4.94
C MET A 72 8.33 1.56 -4.39
N LEU A 73 8.61 2.12 -3.22
CA LEU A 73 9.92 2.00 -2.57
C LEU A 73 10.25 0.55 -2.22
N TRP A 74 9.28 -0.18 -1.67
CA TRP A 74 9.43 -1.58 -1.30
C TRP A 74 9.72 -2.49 -2.51
N ILE A 75 9.08 -2.22 -3.65
CA ILE A 75 9.37 -2.87 -4.93
C ILE A 75 10.73 -2.45 -5.47
N ASN A 76 11.08 -1.16 -5.43
CA ASN A 76 12.37 -0.67 -5.91
C ASN A 76 13.53 -1.35 -5.17
N GLU A 77 13.44 -1.53 -3.85
CA GLU A 77 14.48 -2.21 -3.08
C GLU A 77 14.64 -3.68 -3.49
N ARG A 78 13.53 -4.39 -3.73
CA ARG A 78 13.54 -5.81 -4.17
C ARG A 78 13.94 -5.99 -5.63
N THR A 79 13.73 -4.97 -6.44
CA THR A 79 14.05 -4.98 -7.86
C THR A 79 15.33 -4.23 -8.16
N ARG A 80 16.09 -3.79 -7.15
CA ARG A 80 17.29 -2.96 -7.30
C ARG A 80 18.39 -3.63 -8.12
N HIS A 81 18.50 -4.96 -8.02
CA HIS A 81 19.44 -5.79 -8.76
C HIS A 81 18.87 -6.35 -10.06
N LEU A 82 17.55 -6.26 -10.23
CA LEU A 82 16.92 -6.59 -11.49
C LEU A 82 17.17 -5.39 -12.41
N ASN A 83 18.08 -5.59 -13.36
CA ASN A 83 18.34 -4.65 -14.42
C ASN A 83 17.07 -4.55 -15.29
N TRP A 84 16.09 -3.76 -14.84
CA TRP A 84 14.90 -3.41 -15.62
C TRP A 84 15.32 -2.40 -16.69
N TRP A 85 16.00 -2.91 -17.72
CA TRP A 85 16.16 -2.20 -18.99
C TRP A 85 14.84 -2.39 -19.75
N PHE A 86 13.95 -1.41 -19.64
CA PHE A 86 12.92 -1.15 -20.64
C PHE A 86 12.87 0.35 -20.88
#